data_AF-A0A3N5S5T7-F1
#
_entry.id   AF-A0A3N5S5T7-F1
#
_cell.length_a   1.000
_cell.length_b   1.000
_cell.length_c   1.000
_cell.angle_alpha   90.00
_cell.angle_beta   90.00
_cell.angle_gamma   90.00
#
_symmetry.space_group_name_H-M   'P 1'
#
loop_
_entity.id
_entity.type
_entity.pdbx_description
1 polymer ?
#
loop_
_entity_poly.entity_id
_entity_poly.type
_entity_poly.pdbx_seq_one_letter_code
_entity_poly.pdbx_strand_id
1 'polypeptide(L)'
;MTSLFIKWKNGFLTGAVVAALEGILIWVADPSLTLWVFVQSVSFWLFCGLVIYMTETGLPAILNGILLTVLLNIPWYISLSIAAGKPGNLIPLVIASILFCTLIGLMSQKLRSRHN
;
A
#
# COMPACT_ATOMS: atom_id res chain seq x y z
N MET A 1 12.28 22.07 -10.71
CA MET A 1 12.11 20.63 -11.04
C MET A 1 12.69 19.79 -9.92
N THR A 2 11.87 18.97 -9.25
CA THR A 2 12.35 17.98 -8.28
C THR A 2 13.17 16.93 -9.02
N SER A 3 14.36 16.59 -8.51
CA SER A 3 15.19 15.56 -9.16
C SER A 3 14.48 14.20 -9.12
N LEU A 4 14.71 13.39 -10.15
CA LEU A 4 14.18 12.02 -10.22
C LEU A 4 14.52 11.24 -8.94
N PHE A 5 15.74 11.43 -8.43
CA PHE A 5 16.20 10.84 -7.17
C PHE A 5 15.31 11.20 -5.96
N ILE A 6 14.89 12.46 -5.84
CA ILE A 6 13.99 12.89 -4.75
C ILE A 6 12.61 12.24 -4.89
N LYS A 7 12.08 12.12 -6.12
CA LYS A 7 10.80 11.43 -6.36
C LYS A 7 10.89 9.96 -5.93
N TRP A 8 11.96 9.26 -6.30
CA TRP A 8 12.20 7.86 -5.91
C TRP A 8 12.34 7.69 -4.41
N LYS A 9 13.15 8.54 -3.75
CA LYS A 9 13.30 8.54 -2.30
C LYS A 9 11.95 8.73 -1.59
N ASN A 10 11.16 9.72 -2.01
CA ASN A 10 9.87 10.02 -1.37
C ASN A 10 8.82 8.93 -1.62
N GLY A 11 8.82 8.30 -2.80
CA GLY A 11 7.95 7.17 -3.09
C GLY A 11 8.30 5.94 -2.25
N PHE A 12 9.59 5.61 -2.14
CA PHE A 12 10.05 4.55 -1.23
C PHE A 12 9.75 4.86 0.22
N LEU A 13 9.90 6.11 0.66
CA LEU A 13 9.56 6.51 2.03
C LEU A 13 8.06 6.32 2.32
N THR A 14 7.21 6.64 1.35
CA THR A 14 5.76 6.44 1.45
C THR A 14 5.44 4.95 1.56
N GLY A 15 6.03 4.11 0.71
CA GLY A 15 5.87 2.67 0.78
C GLY A 15 6.43 2.04 2.06
N ALA A 16 7.59 2.50 2.53
CA ALA A 16 8.27 1.93 3.70
C ALA A 16 7.44 2.06 4.98
N VAL A 17 6.72 3.18 5.15
CA VAL A 17 5.82 3.36 6.30
C VAL A 17 4.71 2.31 6.31
N VAL A 18 4.07 2.10 5.16
CA VAL A 18 2.98 1.12 5.07
C VAL A 18 3.49 -0.32 5.13
N ALA A 19 4.63 -0.60 4.51
CA ALA A 19 5.30 -1.90 4.59
C ALA A 19 5.69 -2.25 6.04
N ALA A 20 6.15 -1.28 6.82
CA ALA A 20 6.45 -1.48 8.23
C ALA A 20 5.17 -1.75 9.05
N LEU A 21 4.10 -1.00 8.80
CA LEU A 21 2.80 -1.23 9.44
C LEU A 21 2.24 -2.62 9.12
N GLU A 22 2.33 -3.05 7.87
CA GLU A 22 1.94 -4.41 7.47
C GLU A 22 2.79 -5.46 8.20
N GLY A 23 4.11 -5.28 8.24
CA GLY A 23 4.99 -6.22 8.93
C GLY A 23 4.63 -6.35 10.41
N ILE A 24 4.31 -5.24 11.07
CA ILE A 24 3.85 -5.23 12.46
C ILE A 24 2.49 -5.94 12.60
N LEU A 25 1.54 -5.65 11.70
CA LEU A 25 0.21 -6.26 11.69
C LEU A 25 0.30 -7.78 11.55
N ILE A 26 1.08 -8.28 10.61
CA ILE A 26 1.31 -9.71 10.43
C ILE A 26 1.94 -10.32 11.68
N TRP A 27 3.00 -9.69 12.21
CA TRP A 27 3.72 -10.22 13.37
C TRP A 27 2.83 -10.35 14.62
N VAL A 28 1.91 -9.39 14.81
CA VAL A 28 0.94 -9.41 15.92
C VAL A 28 -0.22 -10.37 15.65
N ALA A 29 -0.73 -10.43 14.42
CA ALA A 29 -1.93 -11.19 14.09
C ALA A 29 -1.66 -12.70 13.91
N ASP A 30 -0.54 -13.06 13.30
CA ASP A 30 -0.17 -14.44 13.06
C ASP A 30 1.37 -14.60 12.97
N PRO A 31 2.05 -14.81 14.11
CA PRO A 31 3.49 -15.03 14.12
C PRO A 31 3.90 -16.37 13.50
N SER A 32 2.94 -17.27 13.19
CA SER A 32 3.21 -18.55 12.52
C SER A 32 3.18 -18.45 10.99
N LEU A 33 2.90 -17.27 10.44
CA LEU A 33 2.91 -17.01 9.01
C LEU A 33 4.27 -17.38 8.40
N THR A 34 4.24 -17.99 7.22
CA THR A 34 5.47 -18.32 6.50
C THR A 34 6.25 -17.05 6.14
N LEU A 35 7.57 -17.11 6.27
CA LEU A 35 8.48 -16.01 5.92
C LEU A 35 8.26 -15.52 4.49
N TRP A 36 7.90 -16.41 3.57
CA TRP A 36 7.63 -16.06 2.17
C TRP A 36 6.42 -15.14 2.01
N VAL A 37 5.31 -15.42 2.69
CA VAL A 37 4.12 -14.56 2.64
C VAL A 37 4.38 -13.22 3.32
N PHE A 38 5.16 -13.22 4.41
CA PHE A 38 5.60 -11.98 5.07
C PHE A 38 6.40 -11.09 4.10
N VAL A 39 7.43 -11.64 3.46
CA VAL A 39 8.27 -10.90 2.51
C VAL A 39 7.44 -10.40 1.31
N GLN A 40 6.54 -11.23 0.78
CA GLN A 40 5.66 -10.83 -0.31
C GLN A 40 4.73 -9.68 0.08
N SER A 41 4.11 -9.72 1.26
CA SER A 41 3.19 -8.67 1.69
C SER A 41 3.91 -7.35 1.97
N VAL A 42 5.02 -7.39 2.72
CA VAL A 42 5.85 -6.21 3.00
C VAL A 42 6.38 -5.58 1.71
N SER A 43 6.85 -6.40 0.77
CA SER A 43 7.31 -5.93 -0.55
C SER A 43 6.17 -5.32 -1.35
N PHE A 44 4.99 -5.94 -1.35
CA PHE A 44 3.83 -5.42 -2.04
C PHE A 44 3.47 -4.01 -1.53
N TRP A 45 3.38 -3.80 -0.22
CA TRP A 45 3.04 -2.49 0.33
C TRP A 45 4.13 -1.43 0.11
N LEU A 46 5.40 -1.84 0.12
CA LEU A 46 6.51 -0.96 -0.24
C LEU A 46 6.37 -0.45 -1.69
N PHE A 47 6.16 -1.36 -2.63
CA PHE A 47 6.03 -1.00 -4.04
C PHE A 47 4.69 -0.33 -4.36
N CYS A 48 3.61 -0.66 -3.64
CA CYS A 48 2.32 0.01 -3.77
C CYS A 48 2.43 1.50 -3.44
N GLY A 49 3.08 1.85 -2.31
CA GLY A 49 3.34 3.24 -1.95
C GLY A 49 4.25 3.96 -2.96
N LEU A 50 5.26 3.27 -3.51
CA LEU A 50 6.11 3.82 -4.57
C LEU A 50 5.29 4.13 -5.84
N VAL A 51 4.51 3.16 -6.33
CA VAL A 51 3.69 3.32 -7.55
C VAL A 51 2.72 4.47 -7.38
N ILE A 52 1.96 4.51 -6.28
CA ILE A 52 0.98 5.56 -6.03
C ILE A 52 1.64 6.93 -5.93
N TYR A 53 2.80 7.02 -5.29
CA TYR A 53 3.56 8.27 -5.23
C TYR A 53 4.08 8.68 -6.60
N MET A 54 4.44 7.75 -7.49
CA MET A 54 4.98 8.06 -8.82
C MET A 54 3.90 8.38 -9.85
N THR A 55 2.72 7.79 -9.74
CA THR A 55 1.64 7.99 -10.69
C THR A 55 1.01 9.37 -10.50
N GLU A 56 0.88 10.10 -11.60
CA GLU A 56 0.20 11.40 -11.66
C GLU A 56 -1.07 11.23 -12.48
N THR A 57 -2.20 10.99 -11.81
CA THR A 57 -3.51 10.77 -12.44
C THR A 57 -4.34 12.05 -12.59
N GLY A 58 -3.86 13.19 -12.07
CA GLY A 58 -4.63 14.43 -11.97
C GLY A 58 -5.73 14.41 -10.91
N LEU A 59 -5.93 13.28 -10.22
CA LEU A 59 -6.89 13.13 -9.14
C LEU A 59 -6.34 13.64 -7.80
N PRO A 60 -7.21 13.98 -6.82
CA PRO A 60 -6.78 14.23 -5.45
C PRO A 60 -5.96 13.07 -4.91
N ALA A 61 -4.90 13.35 -4.15
CA ALA A 61 -3.93 12.34 -3.71
C ALA A 61 -4.56 11.15 -2.98
N ILE A 62 -5.58 11.40 -2.15
CA ILE A 62 -6.33 10.35 -1.44
C ILE A 62 -7.10 9.48 -2.44
N LEU A 63 -7.82 10.09 -3.40
CA LEU A 63 -8.60 9.34 -4.38
C LEU A 63 -7.69 8.51 -5.31
N ASN A 64 -6.56 9.09 -5.74
CA ASN A 64 -5.53 8.37 -6.48
C ASN A 64 -5.02 7.16 -5.68
N GLY A 65 -4.73 7.36 -4.39
CA GLY A 65 -4.36 6.29 -3.48
C GLY A 65 -5.42 5.19 -3.43
N ILE A 66 -6.71 5.54 -3.31
CA ILE A 66 -7.79 4.56 -3.13
C ILE A 66 -7.90 3.70 -4.38
N LEU A 67 -8.01 4.36 -5.54
CA LEU A 67 -8.20 3.67 -6.80
C LEU A 67 -7.04 2.73 -7.11
N LEU A 68 -5.81 3.23 -7.01
CA LEU A 68 -4.63 2.43 -7.31
C LEU A 68 -4.39 1.32 -6.28
N THR A 69 -4.60 1.58 -4.99
CA THR A 69 -4.42 0.55 -3.95
C THR A 69 -5.43 -0.57 -4.12
N VAL A 70 -6.71 -0.23 -4.36
CA VAL A 70 -7.76 -1.24 -4.60
C VAL A 70 -7.45 -2.06 -5.83
N LEU A 71 -7.05 -1.40 -6.94
CA LEU A 71 -6.67 -2.06 -8.19
C LEU A 71 -5.49 -3.02 -7.99
N LEU A 72 -4.44 -2.56 -7.31
CA LEU A 72 -3.23 -3.36 -7.05
C LEU A 72 -3.48 -4.50 -6.06
N ASN A 73 -4.48 -4.39 -5.17
CA ASN A 73 -4.84 -5.44 -4.22
C ASN A 73 -5.80 -6.49 -4.78
N ILE A 74 -6.33 -6.35 -5.99
CA ILE A 74 -7.25 -7.35 -6.59
C ILE A 74 -6.69 -8.79 -6.52
N PRO A 75 -5.41 -9.05 -6.88
CA PRO A 75 -4.84 -10.40 -6.77
C PRO A 75 -4.89 -10.95 -5.34
N TRP A 76 -4.63 -10.09 -4.34
CA TRP A 76 -4.69 -10.47 -2.92
C TRP A 76 -6.13 -10.76 -2.47
N TYR A 77 -7.11 -9.96 -2.91
CA TYR A 77 -8.52 -10.21 -2.62
C TYR A 77 -8.99 -11.55 -3.19
N ILE A 78 -8.60 -11.85 -4.42
CA ILE A 78 -8.94 -13.13 -5.06
C ILE A 78 -8.24 -14.28 -4.31
N SER A 79 -6.94 -14.17 -4.06
CA SER A 79 -6.16 -15.24 -3.45
C SER A 79 -6.58 -15.56 -2.01
N LEU A 80 -6.76 -14.53 -1.17
CA LEU A 80 -6.98 -14.68 0.27
C LEU A 80 -8.46 -14.82 0.68
N SER A 81 -9.38 -14.48 -0.21
CA SER A 81 -10.82 -14.55 0.05
C SER A 81 -11.51 -15.57 -0.86
N ILE A 82 -11.50 -15.34 -2.18
CA ILE A 82 -12.29 -16.14 -3.12
C ILE A 82 -11.67 -17.52 -3.34
N ALA A 83 -10.40 -17.57 -3.75
CA ALA A 83 -9.67 -18.80 -4.03
C ALA A 83 -9.42 -19.64 -2.77
N ALA A 84 -9.27 -18.97 -1.61
CA ALA A 84 -9.18 -19.63 -0.31
C ALA A 84 -10.53 -20.17 0.22
N GLY A 85 -11.64 -19.94 -0.48
CA GLY A 85 -12.98 -20.37 -0.04
C GLY A 85 -13.50 -19.64 1.21
N LYS A 86 -12.94 -18.47 1.54
CA LYS A 86 -13.26 -17.67 2.74
C LYS A 86 -13.75 -16.28 2.35
N PRO A 87 -14.95 -16.16 1.72
CA PRO A 87 -15.47 -14.88 1.26
C PRO A 87 -15.62 -13.84 2.38
N GLY A 88 -15.82 -14.28 3.62
CA GLY A 88 -15.88 -13.42 4.81
C GLY A 88 -14.62 -12.58 5.05
N ASN A 89 -13.47 -12.99 4.52
CA ASN A 89 -12.21 -12.23 4.64
C ASN A 89 -12.16 -11.00 3.72
N LEU A 90 -13.03 -10.92 2.71
CA LEU A 90 -13.00 -9.84 1.72
C LEU A 90 -13.21 -8.46 2.36
N ILE A 91 -14.18 -8.35 3.26
CA ILE A 91 -14.53 -7.09 3.91
C ILE A 91 -13.35 -6.58 4.76
N PRO A 92 -12.76 -7.37 5.67
CA PRO A 92 -11.54 -6.99 6.38
C PRO A 92 -10.39 -6.58 5.45
N LEU A 93 -10.15 -7.33 4.36
CA LEU A 93 -9.09 -7.03 3.39
C LEU A 93 -9.29 -5.66 2.72
N VAL A 94 -10.52 -5.36 2.29
CA VAL A 94 -10.84 -4.06 1.68
C VAL A 94 -10.70 -2.93 2.70
N ILE A 95 -11.15 -3.12 3.94
CA ILE A 95 -11.02 -2.13 5.01
C ILE A 95 -9.53 -1.85 5.29
N ALA A 96 -8.71 -2.89 5.42
CA ALA A 96 -7.27 -2.75 5.62
C ALA A 96 -6.61 -1.98 4.46
N SER A 97 -6.96 -2.33 3.22
CA SER A 97 -6.48 -1.63 2.03
C SER A 97 -6.86 -0.15 2.01
N ILE A 98 -8.08 0.20 2.43
CA ILE A 98 -8.52 1.60 2.52
C ILE A 98 -7.69 2.36 3.57
N LEU A 99 -7.46 1.77 4.76
CA LEU A 99 -6.66 2.41 5.82
C LEU A 99 -5.23 2.70 5.33
N PHE A 100 -4.57 1.71 4.74
CA PHE A 100 -3.22 1.88 4.22
C PHE A 100 -3.15 2.83 3.03
N CYS A 101 -4.13 2.77 2.15
CA CYS A 101 -4.28 3.73 1.08
C CYS A 101 -4.36 5.17 1.61
N THR A 102 -5.21 5.44 2.60
CA THR A 102 -5.38 6.79 3.14
C THR A 102 -4.05 7.33 3.66
N LEU A 103 -3.25 6.48 4.32
CA LEU A 103 -1.89 6.82 4.73
C LEU A 103 -0.99 7.15 3.54
N ILE A 104 -0.98 6.32 2.50
CA ILE A 104 -0.19 6.56 1.27
C ILE A 104 -0.59 7.89 0.61
N GLY A 105 -1.88 8.15 0.48
CA GLY A 105 -2.42 9.37 -0.14
C GLY A 105 -2.03 10.63 0.65
N LEU A 106 -2.18 10.59 1.98
CA LEU A 106 -1.80 11.71 2.86
C LEU A 106 -0.30 11.96 2.85
N MET A 107 0.52 10.90 2.92
CA MET A 107 1.97 11.02 2.84
C MET A 107 2.42 11.58 1.48
N SER A 108 1.81 11.09 0.40
CA SER A 108 2.09 11.57 -0.96
C SER A 108 1.76 13.06 -1.10
N GLN A 109 0.62 13.49 -0.57
CA GLN A 109 0.23 14.90 -0.55
C GLN A 109 1.23 15.76 0.24
N LYS A 110 1.59 15.34 1.46
CA LYS A 110 2.49 16.08 2.35
C LYS A 110 3.91 16.17 1.79
N LEU A 111 4.40 15.12 1.14
CA LEU A 111 5.74 15.11 0.53
C LEU A 111 5.78 15.94 -0.76
N ARG A 112 4.71 15.94 -1.56
CA ARG A 112 4.60 16.80 -2.74
C ARG A 112 4.45 18.28 -2.36
N SER A 113 3.70 18.61 -1.31
CA SER A 113 3.51 20.01 -0.87
C SER A 113 4.77 20.67 -0.31
N ARG A 114 5.80 19.89 0.06
CA ARG A 114 7.10 20.41 0.49
C ARG A 114 8.04 20.80 -0.66
N HIS A 115 7.65 20.50 -1.90
CA HIS A 115 8.45 20.73 -3.11
C HIS A 115 7.78 21.66 -4.13
N ASN A 116 6.57 22.13 -3.84
CA ASN A 116 5.93 23.27 -4.48
C ASN A 116 6.16 24.52 -3.62
#